data_AF-A0A1E8EZC3-F1
#
_entry.id   AF-A0A1E8EZC3-F1
#
_cell.length_a   1.000
_cell.length_b   1.000
_cell.length_c   1.000
_cell.angle_alpha   90.00
_cell.angle_beta   90.00
_cell.angle_gamma   90.00
#
_symmetry.space_group_name_H-M   'P 1'
#
loop_
_entity.id
_entity.type
_entity.pdbx_description
1 polymer ?
#
loop_
_entity_poly.entity_id
_entity_poly.type
_entity_poly.pdbx_seq_one_letter_code
_entity_poly.pdbx_strand_id
1 'polypeptide(L)'
;MDFKATSWFERNYKYILTVIVIFVSIGAVFYYFSLQDKSDTFIAASVYALFLFAAGVYMSYMSNEIADKLQDRIEIYLNLQRVYSFFKVNLEKNALDYEATKRAIISFQVFTSRAENMKEEEIVPYIKQRGIKFDAKELEIENTFLELYSSLSKALSDIIENYIKDNNIEITCRYVTIHDIFNFNPDSWCREHLSKYEADGQQMVNYIYERINDLKDEYLRLEMLNIKVYKLYSRYFNRAKQNIKQIEKMYGRKLQYEISQQREIQGNFDYLFQLLKKMENSIALQINEHDEKNENYVECLEKISESIDSLYSSVDDIKDIVLKLDY
;
A
#
# COMPACT_ATOMS: atom_id res chain seq x y z
N MET A 1 -7.78 -14.08 9.34
CA MET A 1 -8.19 -13.07 10.34
C MET A 1 -8.67 -11.82 9.63
N ASP A 2 -9.82 -11.24 10.01
CA ASP A 2 -10.26 -9.95 9.46
C ASP A 2 -9.49 -8.80 10.11
N PHE A 3 -8.57 -8.19 9.36
CA PHE A 3 -7.89 -6.98 9.80
C PHE A 3 -8.90 -5.83 9.94
N LYS A 4 -9.05 -5.30 11.16
CA LYS A 4 -9.83 -4.10 11.47
C LYS A 4 -8.93 -3.09 12.17
N ALA A 5 -8.85 -1.88 11.62
CA ALA A 5 -8.03 -0.82 12.18
C ALA A 5 -8.58 -0.28 13.53
N THR A 6 -9.88 -0.48 13.79
CA THR A 6 -10.54 -0.04 15.03
C THR A 6 -11.41 -1.17 15.57
N SER A 7 -11.49 -1.28 16.90
CA SER A 7 -12.30 -2.34 17.50
C SER A 7 -13.80 -2.03 17.33
N TRP A 8 -14.65 -3.07 17.28
CA TRP A 8 -16.10 -2.87 17.19
C TRP A 8 -16.63 -2.05 18.37
N PHE A 9 -16.02 -2.22 19.55
CA PHE A 9 -16.41 -1.52 20.76
C PHE A 9 -16.02 -0.04 20.70
N GLU A 10 -14.78 0.28 20.29
CA GLU A 10 -14.32 1.66 20.05
C GLU A 10 -15.26 2.39 19.07
N ARG A 11 -15.80 1.67 18.07
CA ARG A 11 -16.71 2.25 17.08
C ARG A 11 -18.09 2.58 17.60
N ASN A 12 -18.58 1.83 18.58
CA ASN A 12 -19.98 1.87 18.97
C ASN A 12 -20.21 2.29 20.44
N TYR A 13 -19.16 2.53 21.23
CA TYR A 13 -19.30 2.80 22.67
C TYR A 13 -20.27 3.94 22.99
N LYS A 14 -20.25 5.04 22.22
CA LYS A 14 -21.21 6.15 22.40
C LYS A 14 -22.65 5.69 22.23
N TYR A 15 -22.92 4.94 21.17
CA TYR A 15 -24.26 4.44 20.88
C TYR A 15 -24.71 3.42 21.92
N ILE A 16 -23.85 2.48 22.28
CA ILE A 16 -24.10 1.46 23.32
C ILE A 16 -24.43 2.16 24.65
N LEU A 17 -23.61 3.12 25.06
CA LEU A 17 -23.81 3.86 26.30
C LEU A 17 -25.13 4.66 26.27
N THR A 18 -25.44 5.34 25.17
CA THR A 18 -26.72 6.05 25.01
C THR A 18 -27.91 5.11 25.15
N VAL A 19 -27.86 3.93 24.52
CA VAL A 19 -28.94 2.93 24.62
C VAL A 19 -29.09 2.45 26.06
N ILE A 20 -27.99 2.14 26.74
CA ILE A 20 -28.01 1.73 28.15
C ILE A 20 -28.62 2.83 29.02
N VAL A 21 -28.20 4.08 28.83
CA VAL A 21 -28.76 5.23 29.57
C VAL A 21 -30.26 5.33 29.34
N ILE A 22 -30.75 5.23 28.10
CA ILE A 22 -32.19 5.27 27.80
C ILE A 22 -32.96 4.19 28.55
N PHE A 23 -32.49 2.93 28.53
CA PHE A 23 -33.16 1.83 29.22
C PHE A 23 -33.17 2.02 30.73
N VAL A 24 -32.05 2.48 31.31
CA VAL A 24 -31.97 2.76 32.75
C VAL A 24 -32.88 3.94 33.12
N SER A 25 -32.96 4.99 32.29
CA SER A 25 -33.88 6.12 32.51
C SER A 25 -35.34 5.67 32.51
N ILE A 26 -35.75 4.87 31.52
CA ILE A 26 -37.13 4.33 31.45
C ILE A 26 -37.43 3.46 32.67
N GLY A 27 -36.48 2.60 33.06
CA GLY A 27 -36.60 1.76 34.26
C GLY A 27 -36.72 2.60 35.53
N ALA A 28 -35.94 3.66 35.68
CA ALA A 28 -36.00 4.57 36.82
C ALA A 28 -37.35 5.31 36.90
N VAL A 29 -37.91 5.74 35.77
CA VAL A 29 -39.24 6.34 35.72
C VAL A 29 -40.32 5.34 36.11
N PHE A 30 -40.28 4.11 35.59
CA PHE A 30 -41.25 3.08 35.93
C PHE A 30 -41.17 2.68 37.41
N TYR A 31 -39.95 2.57 37.94
CA TYR A 31 -39.70 2.33 39.36
C TYR A 31 -40.27 3.46 40.23
N TYR A 32 -40.04 4.71 39.86
CA TYR A 32 -40.60 5.88 40.54
C TYR A 32 -42.13 5.83 40.64
N PHE A 33 -42.83 5.45 39.56
CA PHE A 33 -44.29 5.32 39.58
C PHE A 33 -44.79 4.11 40.39
N SER A 34 -43.94 3.11 40.60
CA SER A 34 -44.28 1.89 41.34
C SER A 34 -44.01 2.01 42.85
N LEU A 35 -43.31 3.06 43.30
CA LEU A 35 -43.02 3.29 44.72
C LEU A 35 -44.29 3.70 45.47
N GLN A 36 -44.65 2.90 46.49
CA GLN A 36 -45.75 3.21 47.40
C GLN A 36 -45.36 4.23 48.47
N ASP A 37 -44.09 4.27 48.86
CA ASP A 37 -43.56 5.19 49.88
C ASP A 37 -42.58 6.18 49.24
N LYS A 38 -42.77 7.48 49.51
CA LYS A 38 -42.02 8.56 48.85
C LYS A 38 -40.65 8.82 49.48
N SER A 39 -40.32 8.14 50.57
CA SER A 39 -39.00 8.21 51.22
C SER A 39 -37.88 7.61 50.36
N ASP A 40 -38.15 6.50 49.66
CA ASP A 40 -37.17 5.80 48.81
C ASP A 40 -36.82 6.53 47.51
N THR A 41 -37.63 7.53 47.15
CA THR A 41 -37.42 8.37 45.96
C THR A 41 -36.06 9.05 45.96
N PHE A 42 -35.59 9.48 47.13
CA PHE A 42 -34.29 10.14 47.28
C PHE A 42 -33.13 9.17 47.00
N ILE A 43 -33.26 7.93 47.47
CA ILE A 43 -32.28 6.87 47.24
C ILE A 43 -32.23 6.53 45.76
N ALA A 44 -33.40 6.32 45.12
CA ALA A 44 -33.50 6.03 43.70
C ALA A 44 -32.88 7.13 42.82
N ALA A 45 -33.16 8.40 43.14
CA ALA A 45 -32.57 9.54 42.43
C ALA A 45 -31.04 9.60 42.62
N SER A 46 -30.54 9.34 43.83
CA SER A 46 -29.11 9.32 44.13
C SER A 46 -28.38 8.21 43.36
N VAL A 47 -28.95 7.01 43.33
CA VAL A 47 -28.39 5.87 42.56
C VAL A 47 -28.38 6.18 41.06
N TYR A 48 -29.45 6.77 40.53
CA TYR A 48 -29.50 7.16 39.12
C TYR A 48 -28.48 8.25 38.77
N ALA A 49 -28.30 9.25 39.66
CA ALA A 49 -27.27 10.28 39.48
C ALA A 49 -25.85 9.68 39.49
N LEU A 50 -25.56 8.74 40.39
CA LEU A 50 -24.29 8.00 40.42
C LEU A 50 -24.07 7.20 39.14
N PHE A 51 -25.12 6.55 38.62
CA PHE A 51 -25.05 5.84 37.34
C PHE A 51 -24.73 6.78 36.17
N LEU A 52 -25.40 7.93 36.07
CA LEU A 52 -25.11 8.93 35.04
C LEU A 52 -23.68 9.49 35.16
N PHE A 53 -23.21 9.70 36.39
CA PHE A 53 -21.84 10.11 36.66
C PHE A 53 -20.84 9.06 36.17
N ALA A 54 -21.04 7.78 36.53
CA ALA A 54 -20.19 6.68 36.07
C ALA A 54 -20.21 6.53 34.54
N ALA A 55 -21.36 6.71 33.90
CA ALA A 55 -21.48 6.73 32.45
C ALA A 55 -20.67 7.89 31.84
N GLY A 56 -20.71 9.08 32.44
CA GLY A 56 -19.91 10.24 32.03
C GLY A 56 -18.40 10.00 32.15
N VAL A 57 -17.95 9.46 33.29
CA VAL A 57 -16.54 9.09 33.52
C VAL A 57 -16.09 8.07 32.48
N TYR A 58 -16.87 7.03 32.23
CA TYR A 58 -16.58 6.03 31.22
C TYR A 58 -16.51 6.60 29.80
N MET A 59 -17.43 7.51 29.45
CA MET A 59 -17.42 8.18 28.15
C MET A 59 -16.14 9.00 27.95
N SER A 60 -15.70 9.70 29.00
CA SER A 60 -14.46 10.48 28.99
C SER A 60 -13.22 9.58 28.90
N TYR A 61 -13.15 8.52 29.70
CA TYR A 61 -12.08 7.52 29.64
C TYR A 61 -11.90 6.94 28.23
N MET A 62 -12.99 6.46 27.61
CA MET A 62 -12.93 5.90 26.26
C MET A 62 -12.55 6.96 25.21
N SER A 63 -12.98 8.21 25.39
CA SER A 63 -12.58 9.30 24.49
C SER A 63 -11.09 9.59 24.55
N ASN A 64 -10.50 9.54 25.76
CA ASN A 64 -9.06 9.73 25.96
C ASN A 64 -8.29 8.53 25.40
N GLU A 65 -8.73 7.30 25.67
CA GLU A 65 -8.07 6.09 25.14
C GLU A 65 -8.04 6.08 23.60
N ILE A 66 -9.11 6.56 22.95
CA ILE A 66 -9.13 6.74 21.49
C ILE A 66 -8.15 7.83 21.07
N ALA A 67 -8.11 8.96 21.78
CA ALA A 67 -7.20 10.06 21.48
C ALA A 67 -5.72 9.67 21.61
N ASP A 68 -5.38 8.86 22.61
CA ASP A 68 -4.01 8.39 22.85
C ASP A 68 -3.51 7.48 21.72
N LYS A 69 -4.42 6.75 21.07
CA LYS A 69 -4.11 5.90 19.90
C LYS A 69 -4.02 6.69 18.58
N LEU A 70 -4.23 8.00 18.56
CA LEU A 70 -4.30 8.79 17.34
C LEU A 70 -3.03 8.68 16.49
N GLN A 71 -1.86 8.76 17.12
CA GLN A 71 -0.55 8.71 16.46
C GLN A 71 -0.39 7.41 15.64
N ASP A 72 -0.58 6.26 16.29
CA ASP A 72 -0.59 4.94 15.65
C ASP A 72 -1.58 4.84 14.49
N ARG A 73 -2.73 5.50 14.64
CA ARG A 73 -3.82 5.46 13.66
C ARG A 73 -3.57 6.37 12.48
N ILE A 74 -2.80 7.45 12.63
CA ILE A 74 -2.31 8.28 11.52
C ILE A 74 -1.41 7.44 10.61
N GLU A 75 -0.45 6.70 11.17
CA GLU A 75 0.45 5.88 10.35
C GLU A 75 -0.32 4.77 9.62
N ILE A 76 -1.22 4.07 10.33
CA ILE A 76 -2.10 3.06 9.71
C ILE A 76 -2.95 3.71 8.60
N TYR A 77 -3.50 4.90 8.83
CA TYR A 77 -4.32 5.61 7.87
C TYR A 77 -3.54 5.94 6.58
N LEU A 78 -2.35 6.53 6.71
CA LEU A 78 -1.49 6.86 5.57
C LEU A 78 -1.11 5.60 4.79
N ASN A 79 -0.80 4.50 5.49
CA ASN A 79 -0.49 3.23 4.83
C ASN A 79 -1.71 2.64 4.09
N LEU A 80 -2.90 2.69 4.69
CA LEU A 80 -4.15 2.27 4.04
C LEU A 80 -4.47 3.13 2.82
N GLN A 81 -4.18 4.44 2.84
CA GLN A 81 -4.33 5.32 1.69
C GLN A 81 -3.43 4.88 0.52
N ARG A 82 -2.18 4.48 0.80
CA ARG A 82 -1.24 3.94 -0.22
C ARG A 82 -1.76 2.64 -0.85
N VAL A 83 -2.32 1.74 -0.05
CA VAL A 83 -2.94 0.51 -0.58
C VAL A 83 -4.19 0.81 -1.40
N TYR A 84 -5.04 1.71 -0.91
CA TYR A 84 -6.24 2.13 -1.64
C TYR A 84 -5.87 2.74 -2.99
N SER A 85 -4.90 3.66 -3.04
CA SER A 85 -4.48 4.30 -4.29
C SER A 85 -3.87 3.29 -5.26
N PHE A 86 -3.03 2.36 -4.77
CA PHE A 86 -2.43 1.30 -5.59
C PHE A 86 -3.51 0.47 -6.30
N PHE A 87 -4.48 -0.06 -5.56
CA PHE A 87 -5.50 -0.93 -6.16
C PHE A 87 -6.62 -0.18 -6.90
N LYS A 88 -6.87 1.10 -6.57
CA LYS A 88 -7.87 1.91 -7.29
C LYS A 88 -7.55 1.97 -8.79
N VAL A 89 -6.30 2.26 -9.12
CA VAL A 89 -5.84 2.39 -10.51
C VAL A 89 -5.84 1.04 -11.23
N ASN A 90 -5.48 -0.03 -10.51
CA ASN A 90 -5.29 -1.36 -11.08
C ASN A 90 -6.60 -2.16 -11.25
N LEU A 91 -7.59 -1.97 -10.38
CA LEU A 91 -8.87 -2.70 -10.45
C LEU A 91 -9.88 -2.09 -11.44
N GLU A 92 -9.73 -0.81 -11.79
CA GLU A 92 -10.67 -0.11 -12.67
C GLU A 92 -10.53 -0.48 -14.16
N LYS A 93 -9.45 -1.20 -14.57
CA LYS A 93 -9.18 -1.40 -16.01
C LYS A 93 -9.14 -2.82 -16.55
N ASN A 94 -8.77 -3.87 -15.82
CA ASN A 94 -8.47 -5.16 -16.49
C ASN A 94 -8.74 -6.38 -15.60
N ALA A 95 -9.98 -6.89 -15.56
CA ALA A 95 -10.31 -8.08 -14.77
C ALA A 95 -9.82 -9.42 -15.37
N LEU A 96 -9.37 -9.43 -16.64
CA LEU A 96 -9.02 -10.65 -17.38
C LEU A 96 -7.60 -10.67 -17.99
N ASP A 97 -6.90 -9.54 -18.04
CA ASP A 97 -5.55 -9.47 -18.64
C ASP A 97 -4.50 -10.06 -17.69
N TYR A 98 -3.90 -11.19 -18.08
CA TYR A 98 -2.90 -11.90 -17.28
C TYR A 98 -1.61 -11.10 -17.13
N GLU A 99 -1.19 -10.33 -18.14
CA GLU A 99 -0.01 -9.47 -18.05
C GLU A 99 -0.26 -8.29 -17.12
N ALA A 100 -1.45 -7.70 -17.14
CA ALA A 100 -1.82 -6.70 -16.14
C ALA A 100 -1.81 -7.28 -14.73
N THR A 101 -2.33 -8.49 -14.52
CA THR A 101 -2.30 -9.15 -13.21
C THR A 101 -0.87 -9.43 -12.75
N LYS A 102 -0.01 -9.97 -13.61
CA LYS A 102 1.42 -10.19 -13.33
C LYS A 102 2.11 -8.89 -12.92
N ARG A 103 1.95 -7.82 -13.71
CA ARG A 103 2.52 -6.50 -13.38
C ARG A 103 2.01 -5.98 -12.05
N ALA A 104 0.72 -6.15 -11.75
CA ALA A 104 0.15 -5.75 -10.48
C ALA A 104 0.73 -6.54 -9.30
N ILE A 105 0.94 -7.86 -9.44
CA ILE A 105 1.60 -8.69 -8.42
C ILE A 105 3.03 -8.22 -8.18
N ILE A 106 3.85 -8.15 -9.23
CA ILE A 106 5.26 -7.74 -9.11
C ILE A 106 5.36 -6.35 -8.48
N SER A 107 4.59 -5.39 -8.99
CA SER A 107 4.59 -4.02 -8.45
C SER A 107 4.19 -4.02 -6.98
N PHE A 108 3.17 -4.77 -6.61
CA PHE A 108 2.71 -4.82 -5.22
C PHE A 108 3.75 -5.46 -4.30
N GLN A 109 4.43 -6.52 -4.74
CA GLN A 109 5.54 -7.14 -4.02
C GLN A 109 6.69 -6.15 -3.84
N VAL A 110 7.07 -5.40 -4.87
CA VAL A 110 8.09 -4.34 -4.80
C VAL A 110 7.70 -3.25 -3.80
N PHE A 111 6.47 -2.70 -3.88
CA PHE A 111 6.02 -1.65 -2.97
C PHE A 111 5.93 -2.12 -1.50
N THR A 112 5.83 -3.43 -1.27
CA THR A 112 5.79 -4.04 0.07
C THR A 112 7.12 -4.68 0.49
N SER A 113 8.20 -4.48 -0.28
CA SER A 113 9.52 -5.09 -0.09
C SER A 113 9.50 -6.63 0.02
N ARG A 114 8.59 -7.29 -0.71
CA ARG A 114 8.42 -8.76 -0.75
C ARG A 114 9.00 -9.41 -2.02
N ALA A 115 9.67 -8.66 -2.87
CA ALA A 115 10.27 -9.22 -4.08
C ALA A 115 11.52 -10.06 -3.70
N GLU A 116 11.74 -11.20 -4.36
CA GLU A 116 12.80 -12.18 -4.02
C GLU A 116 14.21 -11.60 -3.88
N ASN A 117 14.50 -10.49 -4.58
CA ASN A 117 15.83 -9.87 -4.60
C ASN A 117 15.98 -8.68 -3.64
N MET A 118 14.98 -8.40 -2.80
CA MET A 118 15.03 -7.30 -1.84
C MET A 118 15.44 -7.81 -0.47
N LYS A 119 16.57 -7.32 0.05
CA LYS A 119 16.94 -7.52 1.45
C LYS A 119 16.13 -6.55 2.31
N GLU A 120 15.40 -7.07 3.30
CA GLU A 120 14.60 -6.27 4.24
C GLU A 120 15.42 -5.17 4.95
N GLU A 121 16.72 -5.38 5.10
CA GLU A 121 17.66 -4.47 5.77
C GLU A 121 18.06 -3.24 4.93
N GLU A 122 17.88 -3.28 3.60
CA GLU A 122 18.35 -2.23 2.69
C GLU A 122 17.21 -1.34 2.15
N ILE A 123 15.95 -1.80 2.18
CA ILE A 123 14.83 -1.11 1.52
C ILE A 123 13.63 -0.96 2.46
N VAL A 124 13.40 0.27 2.93
CA VAL A 124 12.20 0.63 3.69
C VAL A 124 10.96 0.51 2.77
N PRO A 125 9.97 -0.34 3.10
CA PRO A 125 8.81 -0.56 2.24
C PRO A 125 7.95 0.70 2.14
N TYR A 126 7.55 1.04 0.91
CA TYR A 126 6.61 2.13 0.67
C TYR A 126 5.23 1.82 1.27
N ILE A 127 4.78 0.57 1.19
CA ILE A 127 3.58 0.06 1.85
C ILE A 127 4.05 -0.85 2.98
N LYS A 128 3.98 -0.35 4.21
CA LYS A 128 4.35 -1.12 5.40
C LYS A 128 3.32 -2.21 5.66
N GLN A 129 3.71 -3.30 6.32
CA GLN A 129 2.75 -4.31 6.83
C GLN A 129 2.06 -3.86 8.13
N ARG A 130 2.09 -2.56 8.45
CA ARG A 130 1.37 -1.97 9.59
C ARG A 130 -0.03 -1.59 9.13
N GLY A 131 -1.02 -2.34 9.60
CA GLY A 131 -2.41 -2.13 9.22
C GLY A 131 -2.89 -2.96 8.02
N ILE A 132 -2.03 -3.78 7.41
CA ILE A 132 -2.38 -4.81 6.42
C ILE A 132 -1.41 -5.97 6.63
N LYS A 133 -1.94 -7.15 6.94
CA LYS A 133 -1.15 -8.39 7.02
C LYS A 133 -1.59 -9.34 5.92
N PHE A 134 -0.60 -9.94 5.27
CA PHE A 134 -0.81 -10.93 4.22
C PHE A 134 -0.76 -12.33 4.84
N ASP A 135 -1.78 -13.14 4.59
CA ASP A 135 -1.77 -14.55 5.01
C ASP A 135 -0.83 -15.35 4.08
N ALA A 136 -0.14 -16.37 4.60
CA ALA A 136 0.73 -17.24 3.81
C ALA A 136 -0.02 -17.83 2.59
N LYS A 137 -1.29 -18.18 2.77
CA LYS A 137 -2.15 -18.67 1.68
C LYS A 137 -2.44 -17.61 0.61
N GLU A 138 -2.52 -16.33 1.01
CA GLU A 138 -2.75 -15.22 0.07
C GLU A 138 -1.48 -14.93 -0.74
N LEU A 139 -0.31 -15.06 -0.11
CA LEU A 139 1.01 -14.96 -0.76
C LEU A 139 1.25 -16.11 -1.74
N GLU A 140 0.88 -17.33 -1.36
CA GLU A 140 1.00 -18.53 -2.20
C GLU A 140 0.22 -18.39 -3.51
N ILE A 141 -0.95 -17.74 -3.49
CA ILE A 141 -1.75 -17.48 -4.70
C ILE A 141 -1.00 -16.57 -5.68
N GLU A 142 -0.33 -15.52 -5.18
CA GLU A 142 0.48 -14.61 -5.99
C GLU A 142 1.65 -15.37 -6.64
N ASN A 143 2.39 -16.14 -5.85
CA ASN A 143 3.58 -16.87 -6.32
C ASN A 143 3.20 -17.98 -7.32
N THR A 144 2.18 -18.78 -7.01
CA THR A 144 1.70 -19.84 -7.92
C THR A 144 1.25 -19.27 -9.27
N PHE A 145 0.63 -18.08 -9.27
CA PHE A 145 0.28 -17.39 -10.51
C PHE A 145 1.53 -17.01 -11.31
N LEU A 146 2.52 -16.37 -10.67
CA LEU A 146 3.76 -15.95 -11.35
C LEU A 146 4.55 -17.13 -11.92
N GLU A 147 4.67 -18.22 -11.15
CA GLU A 147 5.34 -19.45 -11.56
C GLU A 147 4.65 -20.09 -12.77
N LEU A 148 3.32 -20.28 -12.71
CA LEU A 148 2.56 -20.87 -13.81
C LEU A 148 2.62 -19.97 -15.05
N TYR A 149 2.51 -18.65 -14.88
CA TYR A 149 2.65 -17.69 -15.96
C TYR A 149 4.00 -17.82 -16.65
N SER A 150 5.09 -17.82 -15.87
CA SER A 150 6.45 -17.95 -16.40
C SER A 150 6.66 -19.29 -17.10
N SER A 151 6.12 -20.38 -16.54
CA SER A 151 6.20 -21.71 -17.13
C SER A 151 5.47 -21.77 -18.48
N LEU A 152 4.27 -21.20 -18.58
CA LEU A 152 3.50 -21.16 -19.82
C LEU A 152 4.15 -20.28 -20.90
N SER A 153 4.63 -19.09 -20.53
CA SER A 153 5.36 -18.20 -21.44
C SER A 153 6.58 -18.90 -22.02
N LYS A 154 7.33 -19.61 -21.17
CA LYS A 154 8.50 -20.39 -21.59
C LYS A 154 8.09 -21.56 -22.50
N ALA A 155 7.12 -22.38 -22.10
CA ALA A 155 6.66 -23.52 -22.90
C ALA A 155 6.20 -23.09 -24.31
N LEU A 156 5.46 -21.97 -24.39
CA LEU A 156 5.02 -21.42 -25.66
C LEU A 156 6.18 -20.90 -26.51
N SER A 157 7.16 -20.23 -25.89
CA SER A 157 8.38 -19.77 -26.58
C SER A 157 9.20 -20.97 -27.09
N ASP A 158 9.34 -22.02 -26.29
CA ASP A 158 10.06 -23.26 -26.62
C ASP A 158 9.37 -24.01 -27.78
N ILE A 159 8.03 -24.07 -27.82
CA ILE A 159 7.27 -24.65 -28.94
C ILE A 159 7.64 -23.99 -30.27
N ILE A 160 7.66 -22.65 -30.29
CA ILE A 160 7.95 -21.85 -31.47
C ILE A 160 9.43 -22.01 -31.86
N GLU A 161 10.33 -21.91 -30.88
CA GLU A 161 11.78 -22.00 -31.10
C GLU A 161 12.19 -23.39 -31.63
N ASN A 162 11.64 -24.46 -31.08
CA ASN A 162 11.91 -25.82 -31.54
C ASN A 162 11.41 -26.02 -32.98
N TYR A 163 10.21 -25.54 -33.31
CA TYR A 163 9.70 -25.64 -34.68
C TYR A 163 10.58 -24.89 -35.68
N ILE A 164 11.06 -23.68 -35.32
CA ILE A 164 11.97 -22.89 -36.15
C ILE A 164 13.28 -23.65 -36.40
N LYS A 165 13.87 -24.23 -35.34
CA LYS A 165 15.13 -25.00 -35.43
C LYS A 165 14.98 -26.26 -36.26
N ASP A 166 13.93 -27.05 -36.00
CA ASP A 166 13.71 -28.34 -36.67
C ASP A 166 13.45 -28.16 -38.19
N ASN A 167 12.87 -27.03 -38.59
CA ASN A 167 12.52 -26.73 -39.98
C ASN A 167 13.46 -25.70 -40.65
N ASN A 168 14.53 -25.25 -39.98
CA ASN A 168 15.47 -24.23 -40.47
C ASN A 168 14.79 -22.95 -41.00
N ILE A 169 13.83 -22.42 -40.24
CA ILE A 169 13.05 -21.24 -40.66
C ILE A 169 13.83 -19.95 -40.38
N GLU A 170 13.89 -19.06 -41.37
CA GLU A 170 14.52 -17.74 -41.21
C GLU A 170 13.58 -16.74 -40.50
N ILE A 171 14.00 -16.27 -39.32
CA ILE A 171 13.26 -15.27 -38.51
C ILE A 171 13.95 -13.91 -38.51
N THR A 172 13.16 -12.86 -38.33
CA THR A 172 13.65 -11.46 -38.26
C THR A 172 13.92 -11.00 -36.82
N CYS A 173 13.37 -11.70 -35.82
CA CYS A 173 13.55 -11.37 -34.41
C CYS A 173 14.82 -12.03 -33.83
N ARG A 174 15.45 -11.35 -32.85
CA ARG A 174 16.67 -11.86 -32.20
C ARG A 174 16.40 -13.02 -31.25
N TYR A 175 15.25 -13.01 -30.58
CA TYR A 175 14.86 -14.00 -29.59
C TYR A 175 13.36 -14.26 -29.71
N VAL A 176 12.98 -15.53 -29.62
CA VAL A 176 11.58 -15.94 -29.53
C VAL A 176 11.18 -15.85 -28.07
N THR A 177 10.41 -14.83 -27.71
CA THR A 177 9.92 -14.69 -26.34
C THR A 177 8.48 -14.18 -26.38
N ILE A 178 7.56 -14.99 -25.86
CA ILE A 178 6.14 -14.63 -25.79
C ILE A 178 5.84 -14.04 -24.43
N HIS A 179 5.69 -12.72 -24.38
CA HIS A 179 5.38 -12.00 -23.15
C HIS A 179 3.89 -11.97 -22.85
N ASP A 180 3.02 -11.71 -23.81
CA ASP A 180 1.57 -11.66 -23.60
C ASP A 180 0.93 -13.00 -24.02
N ILE A 181 0.76 -13.90 -23.05
CA ILE A 181 0.22 -15.25 -23.28
C ILE A 181 -1.30 -15.19 -23.58
N PHE A 182 -2.01 -14.18 -23.06
CA PHE A 182 -3.47 -14.09 -23.17
C PHE A 182 -3.91 -13.61 -24.55
N ASN A 183 -3.24 -12.59 -25.09
CA ASN A 183 -3.54 -12.05 -26.43
C ASN A 183 -2.65 -12.65 -27.53
N PHE A 184 -1.89 -13.71 -27.24
CA PHE A 184 -1.00 -14.31 -28.22
C PHE A 184 -1.79 -14.85 -29.42
N ASN A 185 -1.48 -14.32 -30.61
CA ASN A 185 -2.04 -14.79 -31.87
C ASN A 185 -0.92 -15.36 -32.74
N PRO A 186 -0.88 -16.70 -32.95
CA PRO A 186 0.12 -17.36 -33.78
C PRO A 186 0.21 -16.80 -35.21
N ASP A 187 -0.91 -16.47 -35.86
CA ASP A 187 -0.94 -15.93 -37.23
C ASP A 187 -0.31 -14.53 -37.28
N SER A 188 -0.68 -13.65 -36.34
CA SER A 188 -0.09 -12.31 -36.27
C SER A 188 1.40 -12.36 -35.97
N TRP A 189 1.82 -13.21 -35.03
CA TRP A 189 3.23 -13.37 -34.69
C TRP A 189 4.06 -13.90 -35.87
N CYS A 190 3.56 -14.93 -36.56
CA CYS A 190 4.25 -15.50 -37.71
C CYS A 190 4.37 -14.50 -38.87
N ARG A 191 3.34 -13.67 -39.13
CA ARG A 191 3.42 -12.61 -40.16
C ARG A 191 4.45 -11.54 -39.85
N GLU A 192 4.63 -11.21 -38.58
CA GLU A 192 5.54 -10.16 -38.13
C GLU A 192 7.00 -10.62 -38.12
N HIS A 193 7.24 -11.89 -37.77
CA HIS A 193 8.59 -12.36 -37.44
C HIS A 193 9.19 -13.38 -38.42
N LEU A 194 8.41 -13.93 -39.37
CA LEU A 194 8.95 -14.79 -40.43
C LEU A 194 9.44 -13.96 -41.62
N SER A 195 10.59 -14.33 -42.18
CA SER A 195 11.14 -13.65 -43.37
C SER A 195 10.33 -13.95 -44.64
N LYS A 196 9.65 -15.10 -44.70
CA LYS A 196 8.72 -15.49 -45.77
C LYS A 196 7.51 -16.20 -45.15
N TYR A 197 6.32 -15.64 -45.35
CA TYR A 197 5.11 -16.11 -44.67
C TYR A 197 4.39 -17.29 -45.37
N GLU A 198 4.74 -17.65 -46.59
CA GLU A 198 3.93 -18.45 -47.53
C GLU A 198 3.40 -19.80 -47.01
N ALA A 199 3.89 -20.95 -47.50
CA ALA A 199 3.37 -22.25 -47.07
C ALA A 199 3.85 -22.62 -45.65
N ASP A 200 5.08 -22.22 -45.31
CA ASP A 200 5.74 -22.55 -44.05
C ASP A 200 5.12 -21.79 -42.87
N GLY A 201 4.68 -20.54 -43.08
CA GLY A 201 3.98 -19.75 -42.06
C GLY A 201 2.64 -20.38 -41.68
N GLN A 202 1.85 -20.84 -42.64
CA GLN A 202 0.57 -21.49 -42.35
C GLN A 202 0.75 -22.85 -41.63
N GLN A 203 1.77 -23.62 -41.99
CA GLN A 203 2.09 -24.88 -41.31
C GLN A 203 2.53 -24.64 -39.86
N MET A 204 3.36 -23.62 -39.64
CA MET A 204 3.79 -23.20 -38.31
C MET A 204 2.61 -22.74 -37.45
N VAL A 205 1.71 -21.92 -38.00
CA VAL A 205 0.50 -21.47 -37.31
C VAL A 205 -0.36 -22.65 -36.86
N ASN A 206 -0.60 -23.62 -37.74
CA ASN A 206 -1.38 -24.81 -37.40
C ASN A 206 -0.70 -25.65 -36.32
N TYR A 207 0.62 -25.85 -36.43
CA TYR A 207 1.41 -26.56 -35.42
C TYR A 207 1.33 -25.88 -34.05
N ILE A 208 1.49 -24.55 -34.00
CA ILE A 208 1.40 -23.78 -32.75
C ILE A 208 0.02 -23.92 -32.13
N TYR A 209 -1.07 -23.83 -32.93
CA TYR A 209 -2.42 -24.03 -32.40
C TYR A 209 -2.65 -25.43 -31.84
N GLU A 210 -2.13 -26.47 -32.49
CA GLU A 210 -2.20 -27.84 -32.00
C GLU A 210 -1.50 -27.97 -30.64
N ARG A 211 -0.29 -27.41 -30.51
CA ARG A 211 0.47 -27.43 -29.25
C ARG A 211 -0.09 -26.54 -28.16
N ILE A 212 -0.72 -25.41 -28.49
CA ILE A 212 -1.47 -24.60 -27.51
C ILE A 212 -2.63 -25.41 -26.93
N ASN A 213 -3.28 -26.24 -27.74
CA ASN A 213 -4.37 -27.09 -27.27
C ASN A 213 -3.88 -28.16 -26.27
N ASP A 214 -2.63 -28.63 -26.39
CA ASP A 214 -2.00 -29.52 -25.40
C ASP A 214 -1.81 -28.82 -24.02
N LEU A 215 -1.69 -27.48 -24.00
CA LEU A 215 -1.52 -26.67 -22.78
C LEU A 215 -2.83 -26.16 -22.18
N LYS A 216 -3.98 -26.56 -22.74
CA LYS A 216 -5.30 -25.99 -22.40
C LYS A 216 -5.63 -26.08 -20.91
N ASP A 217 -5.26 -27.16 -20.25
CA ASP A 217 -5.53 -27.36 -18.83
C ASP A 217 -4.72 -26.39 -17.96
N GLU A 218 -3.47 -26.12 -18.31
CA GLU A 218 -2.64 -25.11 -17.66
C GLU A 218 -3.19 -23.70 -17.86
N TYR A 219 -3.68 -23.37 -19.07
CA TYR A 219 -4.36 -22.10 -19.32
C TYR A 219 -5.61 -21.93 -18.44
N LEU A 220 -6.44 -22.98 -18.31
CA LEU A 220 -7.61 -22.95 -17.43
C LEU A 220 -7.20 -22.78 -15.95
N ARG A 221 -6.09 -23.41 -15.53
CA ARG A 221 -5.54 -23.20 -14.17
C ARG A 221 -5.08 -21.76 -13.97
N LEU A 222 -4.40 -21.18 -14.96
CA LEU A 222 -3.96 -19.79 -14.90
C LEU A 222 -5.14 -18.83 -14.83
N GLU A 223 -6.21 -19.07 -15.60
CA GLU A 223 -7.45 -18.29 -15.55
C GLU A 223 -8.09 -18.35 -14.15
N MET A 224 -8.20 -19.55 -13.57
CA MET A 224 -8.72 -19.71 -12.20
C MET A 224 -7.87 -18.98 -11.16
N LEU A 225 -6.54 -19.00 -11.30
CA LEU A 225 -5.63 -18.24 -10.43
C LEU A 225 -5.79 -16.73 -10.63
N ASN A 226 -5.92 -16.26 -11.86
CA ASN A 226 -6.16 -14.86 -12.19
C ASN A 226 -7.42 -14.32 -11.47
N ILE A 227 -8.52 -15.08 -11.53
CA ILE A 227 -9.76 -14.74 -10.82
C ILE A 227 -9.55 -14.72 -9.29
N LYS A 228 -8.75 -15.64 -8.75
CA LYS A 228 -8.43 -15.67 -7.31
C LYS A 228 -7.61 -14.44 -6.90
N VAL A 229 -6.59 -14.06 -7.68
CA VAL A 229 -5.78 -12.84 -7.46
C VAL A 229 -6.66 -11.60 -7.52
N TYR A 230 -7.52 -11.49 -8.54
CA TYR A 230 -8.45 -10.36 -8.65
C TYR A 230 -9.38 -10.25 -7.43
N LYS A 231 -9.96 -11.36 -6.98
CA LYS A 231 -10.78 -11.40 -5.75
C LYS A 231 -9.97 -11.01 -4.52
N LEU A 232 -8.72 -11.45 -4.42
CA LEU A 232 -7.81 -11.10 -3.34
C LEU A 232 -7.57 -9.58 -3.30
N TYR A 233 -7.20 -8.98 -4.42
CA TYR A 233 -6.91 -7.54 -4.50
C TYR A 233 -8.14 -6.68 -4.31
N SER A 234 -9.30 -7.13 -4.81
CA SER A 234 -10.58 -6.48 -4.53
C SER A 234 -10.92 -6.51 -3.03
N ARG A 235 -10.61 -7.60 -2.31
CA ARG A 235 -10.75 -7.65 -0.84
C ARG A 235 -9.83 -6.64 -0.16
N TYR A 236 -8.57 -6.52 -0.56
CA TYR A 236 -7.64 -5.54 0.01
C TYR A 236 -8.11 -4.10 -0.24
N PHE A 237 -8.50 -3.78 -1.48
CA PHE A 237 -9.04 -2.47 -1.85
C PHE A 237 -10.26 -2.09 -1.01
N ASN A 238 -11.24 -3.00 -0.91
CA ASN A 238 -12.47 -2.74 -0.17
C ASN A 238 -12.23 -2.61 1.34
N ARG A 239 -11.35 -3.46 1.91
CA ARG A 239 -10.95 -3.36 3.31
C ARG A 239 -10.26 -2.03 3.60
N ALA A 240 -9.30 -1.62 2.75
CA ALA A 240 -8.62 -0.34 2.89
C ALA A 240 -9.62 0.82 2.84
N LYS A 241 -10.50 0.85 1.82
CA LYS A 241 -11.55 1.86 1.67
C LYS A 241 -12.47 1.95 2.90
N GLN A 242 -12.89 0.82 3.45
CA GLN A 242 -13.76 0.78 4.64
C GLN A 242 -13.05 1.27 5.89
N ASN A 243 -11.79 0.85 6.10
CA ASN A 243 -11.01 1.26 7.26
C ASN A 243 -10.65 2.75 7.21
N ILE A 244 -10.28 3.28 6.03
CA ILE A 244 -10.07 4.73 5.81
C ILE A 244 -11.30 5.52 6.28
N LYS A 245 -12.49 5.18 5.77
CA LYS A 245 -13.75 5.84 6.16
C LYS A 245 -14.03 5.76 7.67
N GLN A 246 -13.66 4.66 8.32
CA GLN A 246 -13.87 4.49 9.76
C GLN A 246 -12.93 5.35 10.58
N ILE A 247 -11.65 5.41 10.22
CA ILE A 247 -10.66 6.26 10.88
C ILE A 247 -11.06 7.73 10.69
N GLU A 248 -11.43 8.14 9.47
CA GLU A 248 -11.95 9.49 9.20
C GLU A 248 -13.18 9.83 10.03
N LYS A 249 -14.10 8.88 10.21
CA LYS A 249 -15.28 9.09 11.06
C LYS A 249 -14.92 9.25 12.55
N MET A 250 -13.92 8.52 13.04
CA MET A 250 -13.52 8.58 14.46
C MET A 250 -12.72 9.83 14.81
N TYR A 251 -11.74 10.15 13.97
CA TYR A 251 -10.73 11.18 14.28
C TYR A 251 -10.99 12.50 13.53
N GLY A 252 -11.80 12.47 12.46
CA GLY A 252 -12.36 13.65 11.79
C GLY A 252 -11.34 14.74 11.49
N ARG A 253 -11.62 15.95 11.97
CA ARG A 253 -10.77 17.13 11.78
C ARG A 253 -9.41 17.02 12.48
N LYS A 254 -9.33 16.32 13.62
CA LYS A 254 -8.07 16.15 14.36
C LYS A 254 -7.07 15.37 13.51
N LEU A 255 -7.50 14.29 12.87
CA LEU A 255 -6.69 13.53 11.90
C LEU A 255 -6.16 14.42 10.76
N GLN A 256 -7.03 15.22 10.15
CA GLN A 256 -6.65 16.09 9.04
C GLN A 256 -5.66 17.18 9.47
N TYR A 257 -5.86 17.74 10.66
CA TYR A 257 -4.97 18.73 11.25
C TYR A 257 -3.56 18.15 11.46
N GLU A 258 -3.43 17.02 12.15
CA GLU A 258 -2.13 16.38 12.40
C GLU A 258 -1.41 16.02 11.09
N ILE A 259 -2.13 15.44 10.13
CA ILE A 259 -1.55 15.12 8.81
C ILE A 259 -1.09 16.38 8.08
N SER A 260 -1.84 17.48 8.19
CA SER A 260 -1.45 18.75 7.56
C SER A 260 -0.19 19.35 8.20
N GLN A 261 -0.09 19.30 9.53
CA GLN A 261 1.08 19.74 10.28
C GLN A 261 2.32 18.90 9.91
N GLN A 262 2.18 17.57 9.85
CA GLN A 262 3.27 16.69 9.41
C GLN A 262 3.76 17.03 7.99
N ARG A 263 2.84 17.31 7.05
CA ARG A 263 3.20 17.71 5.69
C ARG A 263 3.88 19.08 5.63
N GLU A 264 3.44 20.02 6.45
CA GLU A 264 4.05 21.35 6.57
C GLU A 264 5.48 21.24 7.09
N ILE A 265 5.70 20.44 8.14
CA ILE A 265 7.02 20.16 8.69
C ILE A 265 7.93 19.51 7.63
N GLN A 266 7.45 18.50 6.91
CA GLN A 266 8.21 17.88 5.81
C GLN A 266 8.56 18.88 4.71
N GLY A 267 7.61 19.72 4.29
CA GLY A 267 7.85 20.77 3.29
C GLY A 267 8.90 21.78 3.75
N ASN A 268 8.92 22.12 5.04
CA ASN A 268 9.93 23.00 5.61
C ASN A 268 11.32 22.35 5.60
N PHE A 269 11.43 21.05 5.89
CA PHE A 269 12.70 20.32 5.76
C PHE A 269 13.19 20.26 4.31
N ASP A 270 12.32 19.95 3.36
CA ASP A 270 12.68 19.92 1.93
C ASP A 270 13.17 21.29 1.44
N TYR A 271 12.52 22.37 1.90
CA TYR A 271 12.96 23.73 1.61
C TYR A 271 14.33 24.05 2.22
N LEU A 272 14.57 23.66 3.48
CA LEU A 272 15.88 23.82 4.12
C LEU A 272 16.98 23.07 3.37
N PHE A 273 16.74 21.83 2.96
CA PHE A 273 17.70 21.08 2.15
C PHE A 273 17.97 21.73 0.79
N GLN A 274 16.97 22.34 0.16
CA GLN A 274 17.19 23.10 -1.07
C GLN A 274 18.04 24.36 -0.84
N LEU A 275 17.85 25.05 0.29
CA LEU A 275 18.67 26.22 0.65
C LEU A 275 20.12 25.82 0.94
N LEU A 276 20.33 24.75 1.70
CA LEU A 276 21.66 24.22 1.98
C LEU A 276 22.38 23.82 0.68
N LYS A 277 21.69 23.12 -0.22
CA LYS A 277 22.25 22.74 -1.53
C LYS A 277 22.61 23.94 -2.39
N LYS A 278 21.80 25.00 -2.35
CA LYS A 278 22.09 26.25 -3.07
C LYS A 278 23.33 26.93 -2.49
N MET A 279 23.46 26.99 -1.16
CA MET A 279 24.63 27.56 -0.51
C MET A 279 25.91 26.77 -0.84
N GLU A 280 25.86 25.45 -0.76
CA GLU A 280 26.96 24.55 -1.13
C GLU A 280 27.42 24.80 -2.59
N ASN A 281 26.48 24.83 -3.54
CA ASN A 281 26.79 25.12 -4.94
C ASN A 281 27.38 26.53 -5.14
N SER A 282 26.85 27.54 -4.44
CA SER A 282 27.37 28.92 -4.53
C SER A 282 28.80 29.04 -3.98
N ILE A 283 29.12 28.33 -2.90
CA ILE A 283 30.46 28.29 -2.32
C ILE A 283 31.43 27.55 -3.25
N ALA A 284 31.03 26.39 -3.78
CA ALA A 284 31.84 25.65 -4.75
C ALA A 284 32.17 26.50 -5.98
N LEU A 285 31.21 27.29 -6.48
CA LEU A 285 31.46 28.23 -7.58
C LEU A 285 32.45 29.34 -7.18
N GLN A 286 32.33 29.92 -5.99
CA GLN A 286 33.24 30.97 -5.51
C GLN A 286 34.66 30.46 -5.23
N ILE A 287 34.81 29.22 -4.76
CA ILE A 287 36.12 28.56 -4.62
C ILE A 287 36.77 28.39 -6.00
N ASN A 288 36.00 27.95 -7.00
CA ASN A 288 36.51 27.75 -8.36
C ASN A 288 36.81 29.06 -9.12
N GLU A 289 36.13 30.16 -8.78
CA GLU A 289 36.30 31.48 -9.43
C GLU A 289 37.47 32.30 -8.84
N HIS A 290 37.90 32.01 -7.61
CA HIS A 290 39.02 32.70 -6.98
C HIS A 290 40.32 31.90 -7.14
N ASP A 291 41.28 32.47 -7.90
CA ASP A 291 42.66 31.98 -7.98
C ASP A 291 43.27 31.80 -6.57
N GLU A 292 44.04 30.72 -6.38
CA GLU A 292 44.82 30.30 -5.19
C GLU A 292 45.65 31.40 -4.47
N LYS A 293 45.67 32.63 -4.97
CA LYS A 293 46.43 33.77 -4.44
C LYS A 293 45.87 34.38 -3.15
N ASN A 294 44.70 33.96 -2.70
CA ASN A 294 44.11 34.44 -1.46
C ASN A 294 43.76 33.23 -0.56
N GLU A 295 44.78 32.47 -0.14
CA GLU A 295 44.67 31.26 0.70
C GLU A 295 43.71 31.47 1.89
N ASN A 296 43.76 32.63 2.56
CA ASN A 296 42.84 32.96 3.67
C ASN A 296 41.36 32.99 3.27
N TYR A 297 41.05 33.33 2.02
CA TYR A 297 39.69 33.39 1.51
C TYR A 297 39.18 31.99 1.14
N VAL A 298 40.02 31.16 0.52
CA VAL A 298 39.71 29.75 0.21
C VAL A 298 39.54 28.95 1.50
N GLU A 299 40.43 29.09 2.48
CA GLU A 299 40.32 28.44 3.80
C GLU A 299 39.03 28.85 4.54
N CYS A 300 38.60 30.11 4.38
CA CYS A 300 37.33 30.59 4.94
C CYS A 300 36.13 29.93 4.25
N LEU A 301 36.16 29.80 2.92
CA LEU A 301 35.10 29.13 2.16
C LEU A 301 35.03 27.62 2.45
N GLU A 302 36.18 26.96 2.64
CA GLU A 302 36.25 25.56 3.07
C GLU A 302 35.62 25.37 4.47
N LYS A 303 35.94 26.23 5.44
CA LYS A 303 35.31 26.21 6.77
C LYS A 303 33.79 26.46 6.72
N ILE A 304 33.33 27.30 5.80
CA ILE A 304 31.89 27.51 5.57
C ILE A 304 31.27 26.26 4.95
N SER A 305 31.95 25.58 4.02
CA SER A 305 31.50 24.30 3.45
C SER A 305 31.38 23.23 4.52
N GLU A 306 32.40 23.05 5.37
CA GLU A 306 32.37 22.11 6.50
C GLU A 306 31.23 22.43 7.48
N SER A 307 30.97 23.72 7.71
CA SER A 307 29.84 24.15 8.55
C SER A 307 28.48 23.85 7.89
N ILE A 308 28.38 23.92 6.57
CA ILE A 308 27.18 23.52 5.81
C ILE A 308 26.99 22.01 5.87
N ASP A 309 28.04 21.21 5.73
CA ASP A 309 27.98 19.76 5.88
C ASP A 309 27.55 19.35 7.29
N SER A 310 28.09 20.02 8.30
CA SER A 310 27.66 19.86 9.70
C SER A 310 26.19 20.25 9.89
N LEU A 311 25.72 21.32 9.23
CA LEU A 311 24.32 21.72 9.25
C LEU A 311 23.43 20.71 8.52
N TYR A 312 23.88 20.15 7.40
CA TYR A 312 23.22 19.07 6.69
C TYR A 312 23.01 17.87 7.60
N SER A 313 24.08 17.40 8.25
CA SER A 313 24.01 16.31 9.21
C SER A 313 23.07 16.62 10.36
N SER A 314 23.13 17.83 10.92
CA SER A 314 22.28 18.23 12.05
C SER A 314 20.80 18.34 11.66
N VAL A 315 20.51 18.86 10.47
CA VAL A 315 19.13 18.95 9.95
C VAL A 315 18.58 17.55 9.65
N ASP A 316 19.42 16.65 9.13
CA ASP A 316 19.04 15.27 8.89
C ASP A 316 18.82 14.51 10.21
N ASP A 317 19.69 14.70 11.22
CA ASP A 317 19.51 14.16 12.57
C ASP A 317 18.23 14.67 13.23
N ILE A 318 17.92 15.97 13.12
CA ILE A 318 16.68 16.55 13.65
C ILE A 318 15.46 15.98 12.90
N LYS A 319 15.54 15.86 11.58
CA LYS A 319 14.49 15.23 10.77
C LYS A 319 14.30 13.78 11.22
N ASP A 320 15.37 13.04 11.43
CA ASP A 320 15.33 11.67 11.94
C ASP A 320 14.74 11.59 13.34
N ILE A 321 15.08 12.51 14.24
CA ILE A 321 14.51 12.58 15.60
C ILE A 321 13.03 12.93 15.54
N VAL A 322 12.62 13.89 14.71
CA VAL A 322 11.21 14.26 14.52
C VAL A 322 10.42 13.09 13.92
N LEU A 323 11.01 12.35 12.96
CA LEU A 323 10.42 11.16 12.36
C LEU A 323 10.51 9.91 13.26
N LYS A 324 11.41 9.87 14.25
CA LYS A 324 11.59 8.77 15.23
C LYS A 324 10.78 8.99 16.51
N LEU A 325 10.56 10.23 16.93
CA LEU A 325 9.60 10.60 17.99
C LEU A 325 8.14 10.38 17.53
N ASP A 326 7.94 10.09 16.25
CA ASP A 326 6.70 9.57 15.65
C ASP A 326 6.54 8.03 15.79
N TYR A 327 7.43 7.33 16.53
CA TYR A 327 7.33 5.92 16.96
C TYR A 327 7.28 5.82 18.48
#